data_AF-A0AAV0B880-F1
#
_entry.id   AF-A0AAV0B880-F1
#
_cell.length_a   1.000
_cell.length_b   1.000
_cell.length_c   1.000
_cell.angle_alpha   90.00
_cell.angle_beta   90.00
_cell.angle_gamma   90.00
#
_symmetry.space_group_name_H-M   'P 1'
#
loop_
_entity.id
_entity.type
_entity.pdbx_description
1 polymer ?
#
loop_
_entity_poly.entity_id
_entity_poly.type
_entity_poly.pdbx_seq_one_letter_code
_entity_poly.pdbx_strand_id
1 'polypeptide(L)'
;MTRAKYNWALANNSSREKTFRNPSNRHTQNPETHELVASHIQSFNTLFRAQDGSPSLINLAVGDLLSKFVFESRNKAKDGTALPRNRLKF
;
A
#
# COMPACT_ATOMS: atom_id res chain seq x y z
N MET A 1 1.94 44.28 -26.21
CA MET A 1 1.56 43.19 -25.27
C MET A 1 2.42 41.91 -25.39
N THR A 2 3.62 41.97 -25.99
CA THR A 2 4.43 40.78 -26.32
C THR A 2 5.60 40.53 -25.35
N ARG A 3 6.28 41.58 -24.86
CA ARG A 3 7.51 41.44 -24.06
C ARG A 3 7.33 40.73 -22.72
N ALA A 4 6.23 40.99 -22.00
CA ALA A 4 5.92 40.29 -20.76
C ALA A 4 5.65 38.79 -21.01
N LYS A 5 5.13 38.43 -22.20
CA LYS A 5 4.82 37.04 -22.52
C LYS A 5 6.05 36.17 -22.75
N TYR A 6 7.07 36.73 -23.38
CA TYR A 6 8.34 36.03 -23.59
C TYR A 6 9.15 35.86 -22.30
N ASN A 7 9.11 36.85 -21.40
CA ASN A 7 9.85 36.78 -20.14
C ASN A 7 9.35 35.68 -19.20
N TRP A 8 8.03 35.43 -19.13
CA TRP A 8 7.52 34.33 -18.29
C TRP A 8 7.84 32.95 -18.86
N ALA A 9 7.81 32.81 -20.20
CA ALA A 9 8.12 31.53 -20.85
C ALA A 9 9.59 31.14 -20.66
N LEU A 10 10.51 32.11 -20.78
CA LEU A 10 11.93 31.90 -20.55
C LEU A 10 12.25 31.59 -19.08
N ALA A 11 11.62 32.30 -18.14
CA ALA A 11 11.78 32.04 -16.71
C ALA A 11 11.31 30.62 -16.33
N ASN A 12 10.18 30.18 -16.90
CA ASN A 12 9.68 28.82 -16.68
C ASN A 12 10.63 27.76 -17.26
N ASN A 13 11.22 28.00 -18.43
CA ASN A 13 12.17 27.07 -19.04
C ASN A 13 13.42 26.85 -18.17
N SER A 14 14.00 27.94 -17.64
CA SER A 14 15.17 27.86 -16.76
C SER A 14 14.86 27.15 -15.43
N SER A 15 13.71 27.46 -14.81
CA SER A 15 13.31 26.81 -13.56
C SER A 15 13.04 25.32 -13.76
N ARG A 16 12.35 24.94 -14.84
CA ARG A 16 12.07 23.54 -15.18
C ARG A 16 13.37 22.76 -15.39
N GLU A 17 14.28 23.28 -16.20
CA GLU A 17 15.57 22.62 -16.46
C GLU A 17 16.38 22.40 -15.18
N LYS A 18 16.38 23.39 -14.27
CA LYS A 18 17.05 23.27 -12.97
C LYS A 18 16.46 22.15 -12.12
N THR A 19 15.14 22.03 -12.07
CA THR A 19 14.42 20.96 -11.35
C THR A 19 14.63 19.59 -11.99
N PHE A 20 14.68 19.51 -13.33
CA PHE A 20 14.97 18.26 -14.04
C PHE A 20 16.38 17.74 -13.77
N ARG A 21 17.38 18.63 -13.80
CA ARG A 21 18.78 18.24 -13.51
C ARG A 21 19.02 17.92 -12.04
N ASN A 22 18.31 18.61 -11.15
CA ASN A 22 18.50 18.50 -9.71
C ASN A 22 17.15 18.24 -9.05
N PRO A 23 16.66 16.99 -9.08
CA PRO A 23 15.42 16.64 -8.39
C PRO A 23 15.56 16.92 -6.89
N SER A 24 14.48 17.39 -6.28
CA SER A 24 14.43 17.66 -4.85
C SER A 24 14.41 16.36 -4.06
N ASN A 25 15.29 16.25 -3.06
CA ASN A 25 15.32 15.12 -2.13
C ASN A 25 14.37 15.30 -0.92
N ARG A 26 13.73 16.47 -0.79
CA ARG A 26 12.90 16.79 0.40
C ARG A 26 11.40 16.69 0.12
N HIS A 27 10.95 17.29 -0.97
CA HIS A 27 9.54 17.38 -1.31
C HIS A 27 9.34 17.53 -2.82
N THR A 28 8.16 17.11 -3.29
CA THR A 28 7.71 17.39 -4.66
C THR A 28 7.60 18.89 -4.88
N GLN A 29 7.85 19.33 -6.13
CA GLN A 29 7.55 20.70 -6.55
C GLN A 29 6.13 20.85 -7.12
N ASN A 30 5.41 19.74 -7.28
CA ASN A 30 4.02 19.73 -7.69
C ASN A 30 3.17 19.05 -6.59
N PRO A 31 2.65 19.82 -5.63
CA PRO A 31 1.82 19.27 -4.56
C PRO A 31 0.42 18.85 -5.05
N GLU A 32 -0.11 19.51 -6.09
CA GLU A 32 -1.45 19.24 -6.62
C GLU A 32 -1.57 17.81 -7.16
N THR A 33 -0.50 17.28 -7.78
CA THR A 33 -0.50 15.88 -8.24
C THR A 33 -0.58 14.89 -7.09
N HIS A 34 -0.03 15.22 -5.92
CA HIS A 34 -0.12 14.38 -4.72
C HIS A 34 -1.52 14.42 -4.12
N GLU A 35 -2.21 15.56 -4.20
CA GLU A 35 -3.58 15.72 -3.72
C GLU A 35 -4.57 14.86 -4.53
N LEU A 36 -4.39 14.80 -5.86
CA LEU A 36 -5.23 13.98 -6.73
C LEU A 36 -5.17 12.48 -6.39
N VAL A 37 -4.02 11.98 -5.96
CA VAL A 37 -3.83 10.56 -5.58
C VAL A 37 -3.93 10.32 -4.08
N ALA A 38 -4.15 11.37 -3.28
CA ALA A 38 -4.09 11.30 -1.83
C ALA A 38 -5.09 10.30 -1.27
N SER A 39 -6.31 10.26 -1.82
CA SER A 39 -7.37 9.34 -1.38
C SER A 39 -6.99 7.87 -1.53
N HIS A 40 -6.31 7.51 -2.62
CA HIS A 40 -5.82 6.14 -2.85
C HIS A 40 -4.66 5.76 -1.93
N ILE A 41 -3.74 6.69 -1.71
CA ILE A 41 -2.62 6.48 -0.79
C ILE A 41 -3.15 6.31 0.64
N GLN A 42 -4.09 7.17 1.05
CA GLN A 42 -4.70 7.12 2.37
C GLN A 42 -5.50 5.83 2.58
N SER A 43 -6.32 5.42 1.61
CA SER A 43 -7.10 4.17 1.74
C SER A 43 -6.19 2.96 1.91
N PHE A 44 -5.11 2.86 1.13
CA PHE A 44 -4.13 1.79 1.26
C PHE A 44 -3.40 1.84 2.62
N ASN A 45 -2.95 3.02 3.05
CA ASN A 45 -2.23 3.15 4.32
C ASN A 45 -3.11 2.77 5.52
N THR A 46 -4.40 3.06 5.47
CA THR A 46 -5.37 2.72 6.53
C THR A 46 -5.47 1.20 6.75
N LEU A 47 -5.14 0.38 5.75
CA LEU A 47 -5.10 -1.08 5.92
C LEU A 47 -4.09 -1.53 6.98
N PHE A 48 -2.99 -0.79 7.12
CA PHE A 48 -1.87 -1.16 7.98
C PHE A 48 -1.69 -0.25 9.19
N ARG A 49 -2.14 1.02 9.10
CA ARG A 49 -1.96 2.01 10.17
C ARG A 49 -3.20 2.88 10.29
N ALA A 50 -3.83 2.86 11.46
CA ALA A 50 -4.86 3.84 11.80
C ALA A 50 -4.21 5.18 12.20
N GLN A 51 -4.91 6.29 11.98
CA GLN A 51 -4.40 7.63 12.29
C GLN A 51 -4.48 8.00 13.78
N ASP A 52 -5.30 7.28 14.54
CA ASP A 52 -5.75 7.57 15.90
C ASP A 52 -5.20 6.58 16.95
N GLY A 53 -4.29 5.68 16.54
CA GLY A 53 -3.79 4.60 17.40
C GLY A 53 -4.73 3.40 17.50
N SER A 54 -5.86 3.41 16.79
CA SER A 54 -6.74 2.25 16.65
C SER A 54 -6.04 1.10 15.91
N PRO A 55 -6.50 -0.16 16.08
CA PRO A 55 -6.01 -1.27 15.27
C PRO A 55 -6.22 -1.01 13.78
N SER A 56 -5.29 -1.46 12.96
CA SER A 56 -5.37 -1.37 11.50
C SER A 56 -6.58 -2.14 10.95
N LEU A 57 -7.06 -1.80 9.75
CA LEU A 57 -8.21 -2.50 9.17
C LEU A 57 -7.94 -4.00 8.97
N ILE A 58 -6.70 -4.40 8.69
CA ILE A 58 -6.35 -5.83 8.61
C ILE A 58 -6.49 -6.50 9.97
N ASN A 59 -6.05 -5.86 11.05
CA ASN A 59 -6.18 -6.43 12.39
C ASN A 59 -7.65 -6.53 12.82
N LEU A 60 -8.46 -5.54 12.46
CA LEU A 60 -9.91 -5.57 12.65
C LEU A 60 -10.54 -6.72 11.85
N ALA A 61 -10.18 -6.87 10.58
CA ALA A 61 -10.69 -7.95 9.73
C ALA A 61 -10.30 -9.33 10.27
N VAL A 62 -9.06 -9.51 10.74
CA VAL A 62 -8.62 -10.78 11.36
C VAL A 62 -9.37 -11.07 12.66
N GLY A 63 -9.65 -10.04 13.47
CA GLY A 63 -10.44 -10.21 14.70
C GLY A 63 -11.91 -10.54 14.45
N ASP A 64 -12.47 -10.08 13.33
CA ASP A 64 -13.86 -10.37 12.92
C ASP A 64 -14.03 -11.77 12.32
N LEU A 65 -12.95 -12.39 11.84
CA LEU A 65 -13.00 -13.74 11.30
C LEU A 65 -13.32 -14.77 12.39
N LEU A 66 -14.47 -15.44 12.23
CA LEU A 66 -14.84 -16.58 13.07
C LEU A 66 -13.82 -17.72 12.95
N SER A 67 -13.57 -18.40 14.06
CA SER A 67 -12.73 -19.60 14.10
C SER A 67 -13.29 -20.67 13.15
N LYS A 68 -12.45 -21.17 12.25
CA LYS A 68 -12.78 -22.29 11.37
C LYS A 68 -12.20 -23.57 11.96
N PHE A 69 -13.06 -24.55 12.23
CA PHE A 69 -12.65 -25.88 12.66
C PHE A 69 -12.60 -26.82 11.46
N VAL A 70 -11.50 -27.56 11.32
CA VAL A 70 -11.37 -28.62 10.32
C VAL A 70 -11.32 -29.94 11.07
N PHE A 71 -12.25 -30.83 10.74
CA PHE A 71 -12.25 -32.19 11.26
C PHE A 71 -11.36 -33.07 10.37
N GLU A 72 -10.33 -33.68 10.94
CA GLU A 72 -9.58 -34.72 10.25
C GLU A 72 -10.48 -35.94 10.07
N SER A 73 -10.81 -36.28 8.81
CA SER A 73 -11.34 -37.60 8.51
C SER A 73 -10.26 -38.62 8.85
N ARG A 74 -10.52 -39.48 9.84
CA ARG A 74 -9.73 -40.70 10.01
C ARG A 74 -9.99 -41.56 8.78
N ASN A 75 -9.14 -41.41 7.76
CA ASN A 75 -8.96 -42.43 6.74
C ASN A 75 -8.46 -43.68 7.47
N LYS A 76 -9.40 -44.50 7.95
CA LYS A 76 -9.07 -45.87 8.34
C LYS A 76 -8.67 -46.56 7.05
N ALA A 77 -7.37 -46.80 6.88
CA ALA A 77 -6.93 -47.87 6.00
C ALA A 77 -7.72 -49.12 6.43
N LYS A 78 -8.22 -49.88 5.45
CA LYS A 78 -9.00 -51.11 5.70
C LYS A 78 -8.25 -52.14 6.56
N ASP A 79 -6.94 -51.93 6.78
CA ASP A 79 -6.04 -52.82 7.53
C ASP A 79 -5.56 -52.26 8.88
N GLY A 80 -6.23 -51.26 9.48
CA GLY A 80 -6.01 -50.87 10.88
C GLY A 80 -4.68 -50.18 11.21
N THR A 81 -3.80 -49.95 10.25
CA THR A 81 -2.55 -49.21 10.43
C THR A 81 -2.76 -47.71 10.17
N ALA A 82 -2.40 -46.88 11.16
CA ALA A 82 -2.48 -45.42 11.05
C ALA A 82 -1.36 -44.91 10.12
N LEU A 83 -1.72 -44.22 9.04
CA LEU A 83 -0.74 -43.56 8.17
C LEU A 83 -0.02 -42.44 8.94
N PRO A 84 1.31 -42.28 8.77
CA PRO A 84 2.08 -41.28 9.49
C PRO A 84 1.60 -39.87 9.13
N ARG A 85 1.37 -39.08 10.17
CA ARG A 85 0.83 -37.72 10.12
C ARG A 85 1.84 -36.78 9.45
N ASN A 86 1.67 -36.51 8.17
CA ASN A 86 2.38 -35.39 7.52
C ASN A 86 1.76 -34.07 8.00
N ARG A 87 2.31 -33.58 9.12
CA ARG A 87 2.06 -32.26 9.66
C ARG A 87 2.66 -31.23 8.70
N LEU A 88 1.80 -30.57 7.92
CA LEU A 88 2.17 -29.38 7.16
C LEU A 88 2.69 -28.32 8.14
N LYS A 89 3.99 -28.05 8.07
CA LYS A 89 4.60 -26.90 8.72
C LYS A 89 4.54 -25.74 7.74
N PHE A 90 3.89 -24.65 8.16
CA PHE A 90 4.00 -23.34 7.53
C PHE A 90 5.35 -22.72 7.92
#